data_AF-A0A6A5RYZ9-F1
#
_entry.id   AF-A0A6A5RYZ9-F1
#
_cell.length_a   1.000
_cell.length_b   1.000
_cell.length_c   1.000
_cell.angle_alpha   90.00
_cell.angle_beta   90.00
_cell.angle_gamma   90.00
#
_symmetry.space_group_name_H-M   'P 1'
#
loop_
_entity.id
_entity.type
_entity.pdbx_description
1 polymer ?
#
loop_
_entity_poly.entity_id
_entity_poly.type
_entity_poly.pdbx_seq_one_letter_code
_entity_poly.pdbx_strand_id
1 'polypeptide(L)'
;MVSAAETPQQLRRERPRPPPPAVVEAELQWIFVEEELDQAPSILDGMPAEEERTLRRKGVNFILQVGMMLKLPQTTLSTAAVFFNRYLMRNSLKAKPGYKPLHHYQVAATSLFLATKVEENCRKMKELVVACVRVALKDPNKLVDEQTKDFWKWRDTILYSEDVVLESLCFDLNVESPYKTMYDMMKYYGVEHNKKLRNSAWAFLADSALTQMCLLFDSRTIAAASLYCGTRMADVALDEDDNKPWWEIQHVKLRDIRRACNLMADIYERTPDKDEETNKYSGLRTPDDGLDFGDTPRSMEGVQMTGQDSSQNQPTNGNATERGSEEGELDG
;
A
#
# COMPACT_ATOMS: atom_id res chain seq x y z
N MET A 1 18.49 -25.71 53.86
CA MET A 1 18.68 -24.44 53.13
C MET A 1 19.16 -24.76 51.72
N VAL A 2 18.25 -24.81 50.75
CA VAL A 2 18.56 -24.48 49.35
C VAL A 2 17.29 -23.80 48.84
N SER A 3 17.34 -22.47 48.75
CA SER A 3 16.27 -21.64 48.22
C SER A 3 16.19 -21.93 46.72
N ALA A 4 15.05 -22.46 46.25
CA ALA A 4 14.78 -22.54 44.83
C ALA A 4 14.73 -21.11 44.28
N ALA A 5 15.57 -20.81 43.31
CA ALA A 5 15.55 -19.55 42.59
C ALA A 5 14.24 -19.49 41.79
N GLU A 6 13.34 -18.61 42.21
CA GLU A 6 12.16 -18.24 41.44
C GLU A 6 12.63 -17.68 40.09
N THR A 7 12.28 -18.39 39.02
CA THR A 7 12.42 -17.88 37.66
C THR A 7 11.60 -16.59 37.56
N PRO A 8 12.15 -15.47 37.04
CA PRO A 8 11.39 -14.23 36.96
C PRO A 8 10.15 -14.50 36.09
N GLN A 9 8.95 -14.42 36.68
CA GLN A 9 7.72 -14.39 35.91
C GLN A 9 7.83 -13.18 34.97
N GLN A 10 7.98 -13.42 33.66
CA GLN A 10 7.76 -12.40 32.66
C GLN A 10 6.40 -11.77 32.98
N LEU A 11 6.41 -10.47 33.29
CA LEU A 11 5.20 -9.68 33.50
C LEU A 11 4.25 -10.00 32.35
N ARG A 12 3.12 -10.65 32.64
CA ARG A 12 2.13 -11.02 31.62
C ARG A 12 1.70 -9.74 30.91
N ARG A 13 2.17 -9.57 29.67
CA ARG A 13 1.85 -8.40 28.84
C ARG A 13 0.35 -8.42 28.55
N GLU A 14 -0.32 -7.27 28.65
CA GLU A 14 -1.75 -7.19 28.30
C GLU A 14 -1.88 -7.47 26.80
N ARG A 15 -2.70 -8.46 26.45
CA ARG A 15 -2.86 -8.88 25.04
C ARG A 15 -3.36 -7.71 24.20
N PRO A 16 -2.91 -7.59 22.93
CA PRO A 16 -3.43 -6.59 22.02
C PRO A 16 -4.94 -6.75 21.88
N ARG A 17 -5.66 -5.65 22.14
CA ARG A 17 -7.10 -5.63 21.92
C ARG A 17 -7.39 -5.63 20.42
N PRO A 18 -8.47 -6.31 19.99
CA PRO A 18 -8.95 -6.18 18.63
C PRO A 18 -9.32 -4.71 18.38
N PRO A 19 -9.20 -4.23 17.12
CA PRO A 19 -9.63 -2.88 16.78
C PRO A 19 -11.14 -2.71 17.08
N PRO A 20 -11.57 -1.53 17.55
CA PRO A 20 -12.99 -1.26 17.78
C PRO A 20 -13.82 -1.48 16.51
N PRO A 21 -15.05 -2.04 16.58
CA PRO A 21 -15.86 -2.32 15.39
C PRO A 21 -16.06 -1.11 14.47
N ALA A 22 -16.27 0.09 15.04
CA ALA A 22 -16.44 1.32 14.27
C ALA A 22 -15.19 1.71 13.45
N VAL A 23 -13.99 1.41 13.95
CA VAL A 23 -12.73 1.65 13.23
C VAL A 23 -12.61 0.67 12.06
N VAL A 24 -12.94 -0.60 12.31
CA VAL A 24 -12.94 -1.65 11.27
C VAL A 24 -13.92 -1.30 10.16
N GLU A 25 -15.16 -0.92 10.47
CA GLU A 25 -16.14 -0.49 9.47
C GLU A 25 -15.66 0.73 8.67
N ALA A 26 -15.06 1.71 9.33
CA ALA A 26 -14.53 2.91 8.67
C ALA A 26 -13.38 2.58 7.71
N GLU A 27 -12.45 1.70 8.09
CA GLU A 27 -11.37 1.24 7.22
C GLU A 27 -11.91 0.42 6.05
N LEU A 28 -12.84 -0.52 6.30
CA LEU A 28 -13.43 -1.41 5.30
C LEU A 28 -14.10 -0.67 4.14
N GLN A 29 -14.66 0.52 4.37
CA GLN A 29 -15.20 1.38 3.30
C GLN A 29 -14.16 1.68 2.20
N TRP A 30 -12.87 1.63 2.52
CA TRP A 30 -11.76 2.03 1.66
C TRP A 30 -10.82 0.89 1.30
N ILE A 31 -11.17 -0.34 1.65
CA ILE A 31 -10.44 -1.53 1.24
C ILE A 31 -11.15 -2.16 0.04
N PHE A 32 -10.39 -2.37 -1.02
CA PHE A 32 -10.83 -2.84 -2.31
C PHE A 32 -10.09 -4.14 -2.66
N VAL A 33 -10.64 -4.91 -3.60
CA VAL A 33 -9.90 -6.02 -4.24
C VAL A 33 -9.07 -5.50 -5.41
N GLU A 34 -8.07 -6.28 -5.86
CA GLU A 34 -7.15 -5.82 -6.91
C GLU A 34 -7.89 -5.53 -8.22
N GLU A 35 -8.91 -6.32 -8.54
CA GLU A 35 -9.76 -6.16 -9.72
C GLU A 35 -10.51 -4.82 -9.69
N GLU A 36 -10.90 -4.32 -8.50
CA GLU A 36 -11.57 -3.02 -8.36
C GLU A 36 -10.59 -1.86 -8.58
N LEU A 37 -9.31 -2.02 -8.26
CA LEU A 37 -8.29 -1.02 -8.56
C LEU A 37 -8.11 -0.85 -10.08
N ASP A 38 -8.21 -1.94 -10.84
CA ASP A 38 -8.18 -1.91 -12.31
C ASP A 38 -9.47 -1.34 -12.94
N GLN A 39 -10.49 -1.07 -12.12
CA GLN A 39 -11.72 -0.37 -12.49
C GLN A 39 -11.81 1.03 -11.86
N ALA A 40 -10.68 1.62 -11.44
CA ALA A 40 -10.68 2.99 -10.92
C ALA A 40 -11.29 3.98 -11.94
N PRO A 41 -11.95 5.07 -11.50
CA PRO A 41 -12.66 6.00 -12.39
C PRO A 41 -11.82 6.54 -13.56
N SER A 42 -10.53 6.80 -13.33
CA SER A 42 -9.60 7.22 -14.39
C SER A 42 -9.47 6.16 -15.48
N ILE A 43 -9.39 4.88 -15.10
CA ILE A 43 -9.25 3.74 -16.01
C ILE A 43 -10.55 3.53 -16.79
N LEU A 44 -11.69 3.57 -16.11
CA LEU A 44 -13.02 3.49 -16.74
C LEU A 44 -13.27 4.60 -17.76
N ASP A 45 -12.78 5.81 -17.49
CA ASP A 45 -12.83 6.93 -18.44
C ASP A 45 -11.79 6.76 -19.60
N GLY A 46 -11.04 5.67 -19.62
CA GLY A 46 -10.14 5.24 -20.69
C GLY A 46 -8.68 5.68 -20.52
N MET A 47 -8.20 5.83 -19.28
CA MET A 47 -6.77 5.95 -18.98
C MET A 47 -6.14 4.55 -18.89
N PRO A 48 -4.99 4.27 -19.52
CA PRO A 48 -4.28 3.01 -19.31
C PRO A 48 -3.91 2.81 -17.83
N ALA A 49 -4.06 1.58 -17.32
CA ALA A 49 -3.79 1.27 -15.90
C ALA A 49 -2.36 1.64 -15.47
N GLU A 50 -1.36 1.41 -16.31
CA GLU A 50 0.04 1.78 -16.03
C GLU A 50 0.27 3.29 -16.01
N GLU A 51 -0.48 4.06 -16.79
CA GLU A 51 -0.46 5.53 -16.73
C GLU A 51 -1.05 6.00 -15.40
N GLU A 52 -2.20 5.45 -15.00
CA GLU A 52 -2.87 5.75 -13.73
C GLU A 52 -1.94 5.49 -12.53
N ARG A 53 -1.34 4.29 -12.48
CA ARG A 53 -0.35 3.90 -11.46
C ARG A 53 0.85 4.85 -11.43
N THR A 54 1.30 5.28 -12.60
CA THR A 54 2.40 6.26 -12.73
C THR A 54 2.00 7.62 -12.17
N LEU A 55 0.78 8.10 -12.44
CA LEU A 55 0.27 9.36 -11.90
C LEU A 55 0.07 9.29 -10.38
N ARG A 56 -0.40 8.15 -9.85
CA ARG A 56 -0.47 7.91 -8.41
C ARG A 56 0.89 8.06 -7.75
N ARG A 57 1.89 7.32 -8.25
CA ARG A 57 3.26 7.36 -7.75
C ARG A 57 3.86 8.77 -7.81
N LYS A 58 3.63 9.50 -8.90
CA LYS A 58 4.06 10.92 -9.03
C LYS A 58 3.38 11.81 -8.00
N GLY A 59 2.07 11.65 -7.77
CA GLY A 59 1.30 12.42 -6.79
C GLY A 59 1.78 12.16 -5.36
N VAL A 60 1.99 10.90 -4.98
CA VAL A 60 2.50 10.58 -3.63
C VAL A 60 3.95 11.03 -3.47
N ASN A 61 4.82 10.85 -4.48
CA ASN A 61 6.17 11.38 -4.40
C ASN A 61 6.17 12.91 -4.24
N PHE A 62 5.27 13.62 -4.92
CA PHE A 62 5.08 15.06 -4.72
C PHE A 62 4.72 15.40 -3.26
N ILE A 63 3.79 14.65 -2.64
CA ILE A 63 3.45 14.78 -1.21
C ILE A 63 4.71 14.62 -0.35
N LEU A 64 5.51 13.59 -0.60
CA LEU A 64 6.71 13.33 0.19
C LEU A 64 7.74 14.46 0.06
N GLN A 65 8.00 14.93 -1.16
CA GLN A 65 8.96 16.01 -1.40
C GLN A 65 8.53 17.33 -0.74
N VAL A 66 7.26 17.72 -0.90
CA VAL A 66 6.71 18.92 -0.23
C VAL A 66 6.77 18.74 1.29
N GLY A 67 6.41 17.55 1.77
CA GLY A 67 6.44 17.16 3.17
C GLY A 67 7.82 17.30 3.81
N MET A 68 8.86 16.80 3.15
CA MET A 68 10.25 16.91 3.60
C MET A 68 10.70 18.38 3.66
N MET A 69 10.36 19.19 2.65
CA MET A 69 10.68 20.63 2.66
C MET A 69 10.01 21.37 3.83
N LEU A 70 8.81 20.96 4.21
CA LEU A 70 8.05 21.52 5.34
C LEU A 70 8.37 20.86 6.69
N LYS A 71 9.28 19.87 6.70
CA LYS A 71 9.65 19.07 7.87
C LYS A 71 8.41 18.49 8.57
N LEU A 72 7.51 17.89 7.79
CA LEU A 72 6.32 17.24 8.31
C LEU A 72 6.65 15.80 8.77
N PRO A 73 6.00 15.30 9.84
CA PRO A 73 6.16 13.91 10.27
C PRO A 73 5.69 12.92 9.20
N GLN A 74 6.30 11.72 9.18
CA GLN A 74 5.92 10.66 8.23
C GLN A 74 4.47 10.20 8.41
N THR A 75 3.92 10.27 9.62
CA THR A 75 2.50 9.98 9.88
C THR A 75 1.60 10.90 9.08
N THR A 76 1.88 12.21 9.07
CA THR A 76 1.14 13.19 8.27
C THR A 76 1.26 12.93 6.77
N LEU A 77 2.45 12.54 6.30
CA LEU A 77 2.65 12.21 4.88
C LEU A 77 1.90 10.94 4.47
N SER A 78 1.85 9.95 5.37
CA SER A 78 1.07 8.73 5.18
C SER A 78 -0.43 9.04 5.10
N THR A 79 -0.97 9.85 6.01
CA THR A 79 -2.36 10.31 5.97
C THR A 79 -2.68 11.05 4.67
N ALA A 80 -1.78 11.93 4.21
CA ALA A 80 -1.94 12.62 2.92
C ALA A 80 -1.94 11.66 1.72
N ALA A 81 -1.08 10.64 1.73
CA ALA A 81 -1.04 9.62 0.69
C ALA A 81 -2.32 8.76 0.68
N VAL A 82 -2.90 8.48 1.84
CA VAL A 82 -4.20 7.79 1.97
C VAL A 82 -5.31 8.64 1.35
N PHE A 83 -5.43 9.91 1.73
CA PHE A 83 -6.44 10.83 1.16
C PHE A 83 -6.32 10.93 -0.35
N PHE A 84 -5.10 11.07 -0.87
CA PHE A 84 -4.85 11.14 -2.30
C PHE A 84 -5.28 9.85 -3.02
N ASN A 85 -4.93 8.68 -2.50
CA ASN A 85 -5.30 7.40 -3.10
C ASN A 85 -6.81 7.13 -3.04
N ARG A 86 -7.46 7.45 -1.91
CA ARG A 86 -8.90 7.35 -1.72
C ARG A 86 -9.67 8.27 -2.68
N TYR A 87 -9.20 9.50 -2.89
CA TYR A 87 -9.79 10.43 -3.86
C TYR A 87 -9.84 9.82 -5.26
N LEU A 88 -8.75 9.18 -5.69
CA LEU A 88 -8.63 8.57 -7.02
C LEU A 88 -9.44 7.28 -7.21
N MET A 89 -10.01 6.73 -6.14
CA MET A 89 -11.00 5.64 -6.25
C MET A 89 -12.42 6.16 -6.54
N ARG A 90 -12.65 7.47 -6.40
CA ARG A 90 -13.97 8.09 -6.61
C ARG A 90 -13.98 9.14 -7.71
N ASN A 91 -12.82 9.65 -8.10
CA ASN A 91 -12.67 10.69 -9.12
C ASN A 91 -11.68 10.29 -10.20
N SER A 92 -11.94 10.80 -11.39
CA SER A 92 -11.12 10.56 -12.57
C SER A 92 -10.09 11.69 -12.75
N LEU A 93 -8.89 11.33 -13.19
CA LEU A 93 -7.87 12.28 -13.63
C LEU A 93 -8.04 12.67 -15.10
N LYS A 94 -8.97 12.04 -15.82
CA LYS A 94 -9.17 12.25 -17.25
C LYS A 94 -10.32 13.22 -17.50
N ALA A 95 -10.10 14.14 -18.46
CA ALA A 95 -11.11 15.10 -18.85
C ALA A 95 -12.20 14.43 -19.69
N LYS A 96 -13.46 14.79 -19.42
CA LYS A 96 -14.63 14.37 -20.20
C LYS A 96 -15.61 15.53 -20.37
N PRO A 97 -16.54 15.47 -21.34
CA PRO A 97 -17.51 16.54 -21.55
C PRO A 97 -18.28 16.83 -20.26
N GLY A 98 -18.24 18.08 -19.77
CA GLY A 98 -18.91 18.50 -18.54
C GLY A 98 -18.17 18.19 -17.23
N TYR A 99 -17.00 17.54 -17.27
CA TYR A 99 -16.20 17.25 -16.09
C TYR A 99 -14.75 17.72 -16.28
N LYS A 100 -14.31 18.61 -15.39
CA LYS A 100 -12.95 19.11 -15.35
C LYS A 100 -12.20 18.44 -14.20
N PRO A 101 -11.32 17.47 -14.47
CA PRO A 101 -10.58 16.77 -13.43
C PRO A 101 -9.59 17.73 -12.77
N LEU A 102 -9.31 17.49 -11.49
CA LEU A 102 -8.18 18.09 -10.81
C LEU A 102 -6.89 17.42 -11.29
N HIS A 103 -5.84 18.23 -11.47
CA HIS A 103 -4.54 17.67 -11.80
C HIS A 103 -3.97 16.91 -10.58
N HIS A 104 -3.28 15.78 -10.79
CA HIS A 104 -2.78 14.93 -9.69
C HIS A 104 -1.95 15.69 -8.64
N TYR A 105 -1.08 16.63 -9.04
CA TYR A 105 -0.35 17.48 -8.07
C TYR A 105 -1.23 18.45 -7.27
N GLN A 106 -2.37 18.87 -7.82
CA GLN A 106 -3.33 19.71 -7.09
C GLN A 106 -4.02 18.89 -6.00
N VAL A 107 -4.52 17.70 -6.36
CA VAL A 107 -5.09 16.74 -5.42
C VAL A 107 -4.07 16.38 -4.33
N ALA A 108 -2.81 16.12 -4.73
CA ALA A 108 -1.72 15.81 -3.81
C ALA A 108 -1.42 16.94 -2.83
N ALA A 109 -1.32 18.19 -3.31
CA ALA A 109 -1.12 19.37 -2.46
C ALA A 109 -2.28 19.59 -1.48
N THR A 110 -3.52 19.47 -1.96
CA THR A 110 -4.71 19.59 -1.12
C THR A 110 -4.82 18.47 -0.10
N SER A 111 -4.50 17.23 -0.49
CA SER A 111 -4.47 16.08 0.44
C SER A 111 -3.46 16.30 1.56
N LEU A 112 -2.27 16.84 1.23
CA LEU A 112 -1.28 17.22 2.23
C LEU A 112 -1.77 18.36 3.12
N PHE A 113 -2.39 19.40 2.56
CA PHE A 113 -2.98 20.50 3.31
C PHE A 113 -4.01 20.00 4.33
N LEU A 114 -4.93 19.14 3.90
CA LEU A 114 -5.94 18.52 4.76
C LEU A 114 -5.28 17.66 5.85
N ALA A 115 -4.33 16.80 5.49
CA ALA A 115 -3.62 15.96 6.46
C ALA A 115 -2.89 16.79 7.52
N THR A 116 -2.28 17.93 7.17
CA THR A 116 -1.63 18.80 8.18
C THR A 116 -2.61 19.35 9.21
N LYS A 117 -3.88 19.56 8.84
CA LYS A 117 -4.93 20.02 9.75
C LYS A 117 -5.43 18.90 10.64
N VAL A 118 -5.71 17.73 10.05
CA VAL A 118 -6.19 16.53 10.74
C VAL A 118 -5.18 16.03 11.78
N GLU A 119 -3.90 16.03 11.42
CA GLU A 119 -2.81 15.55 12.27
C GLU A 119 -2.25 16.63 13.21
N GLU A 120 -2.89 17.80 13.30
CA GLU A 120 -2.46 18.95 14.11
C GLU A 120 -1.02 19.44 13.82
N ASN A 121 -0.52 19.17 12.62
CA ASN A 121 0.80 19.56 12.13
C ASN A 121 0.74 20.74 11.15
N CYS A 122 -0.19 21.68 11.41
CA CYS A 122 -0.48 22.81 10.54
C CYS A 122 0.77 23.59 10.13
N ARG A 123 0.78 24.04 8.87
CA ARG A 123 1.78 24.96 8.31
C ARG A 123 1.07 26.19 7.76
N LYS A 124 1.78 27.32 7.71
CA LYS A 124 1.21 28.53 7.10
C LYS A 124 0.95 28.26 5.62
N MET A 125 -0.20 28.70 5.11
CA MET A 125 -0.55 28.56 3.69
C MET A 125 0.57 29.04 2.77
N LYS A 126 1.22 30.15 3.12
CA LYS A 126 2.36 30.68 2.39
C LYS A 126 3.50 29.67 2.25
N GLU A 127 3.90 29.01 3.34
CA GLU A 127 4.99 28.05 3.35
C GLU A 127 4.65 26.82 2.50
N LEU A 128 3.41 26.32 2.65
CA LEU A 128 2.90 25.20 1.86
C LEU A 128 2.93 25.51 0.36
N VAL A 129 2.42 26.68 -0.05
CA VAL A 129 2.39 27.09 -1.46
C VAL A 129 3.80 27.25 -2.01
N VAL A 130 4.71 27.89 -1.27
CA VAL A 130 6.11 28.04 -1.68
C VAL A 130 6.77 26.66 -1.88
N ALA A 131 6.54 25.72 -0.98
CA ALA A 131 7.05 24.35 -1.12
C ALA A 131 6.43 23.63 -2.33
N CYS A 132 5.12 23.74 -2.54
CA CYS A 132 4.44 23.16 -3.71
C CYS A 132 5.01 23.68 -5.04
N VAL A 133 5.22 24.99 -5.16
CA VAL A 133 5.79 25.61 -6.37
C VAL A 133 7.20 25.09 -6.62
N ARG A 134 8.06 25.08 -5.59
CA ARG A 134 9.46 24.64 -5.71
C ARG A 134 9.56 23.18 -6.15
N VAL A 135 8.75 22.29 -5.56
CA VAL A 135 8.70 20.88 -5.93
C VAL A 135 8.12 20.69 -7.33
N ALA A 136 7.03 21.38 -7.67
CA ALA A 136 6.37 21.25 -8.96
C ALA A 136 7.27 21.71 -10.12
N LEU A 137 8.05 22.77 -9.91
CA LEU A 137 9.00 23.30 -10.88
C LEU A 137 10.36 22.59 -10.84
N LYS A 138 10.57 21.68 -9.88
CA LYS A 138 11.88 21.04 -9.60
C LYS A 138 13.00 22.06 -9.40
N ASP A 139 12.68 23.20 -8.80
CA ASP A 139 13.60 24.28 -8.48
C ASP A 139 13.50 24.62 -6.98
N PRO A 140 14.34 23.99 -6.13
CA PRO A 140 14.31 24.20 -4.68
C PRO A 140 14.63 25.64 -4.25
N ASN A 141 15.34 26.39 -5.08
CA ASN A 141 15.82 27.73 -4.76
C ASN A 141 14.96 28.83 -5.41
N LYS A 142 13.88 28.46 -6.10
CA LYS A 142 12.92 29.41 -6.67
C LYS A 142 12.47 30.42 -5.61
N LEU A 143 12.66 31.70 -5.91
CA LEU A 143 12.07 32.78 -5.13
C LEU A 143 10.59 32.85 -5.50
N VAL A 144 9.75 32.54 -4.52
CA VAL A 144 8.30 32.56 -4.63
C VAL A 144 7.79 33.48 -3.54
N ASP A 145 7.08 34.51 -3.94
CA ASP A 145 6.49 35.49 -3.04
C ASP A 145 4.99 35.69 -3.32
N GLU A 146 4.34 36.49 -2.50
CA GLU A 146 2.92 36.85 -2.64
C GLU A 146 2.66 37.81 -3.81
N GLN A 147 3.65 38.12 -4.65
CA GLN A 147 3.47 38.90 -5.87
C GLN A 147 3.57 38.01 -7.11
N THR A 148 4.10 36.80 -6.97
CA THR A 148 4.31 35.83 -8.03
C THR A 148 2.96 35.19 -8.44
N LYS A 149 2.67 35.14 -9.74
CA LYS A 149 1.44 34.53 -10.26
C LYS A 149 1.27 33.07 -9.84
N ASP A 150 2.36 32.31 -9.80
CA ASP A 150 2.34 30.90 -9.39
C ASP A 150 1.90 30.72 -7.94
N PHE A 151 2.23 31.67 -7.05
CA PHE A 151 1.79 31.63 -5.65
C PHE A 151 0.26 31.68 -5.56
N TRP A 152 -0.36 32.69 -6.18
CA TRP A 152 -1.82 32.86 -6.15
C TRP A 152 -2.52 31.69 -6.84
N LYS A 153 -1.98 31.23 -7.98
CA LYS A 153 -2.51 30.06 -8.68
C LYS A 153 -2.56 28.82 -7.79
N TRP A 154 -1.45 28.48 -7.11
CA TRP A 154 -1.40 27.31 -6.23
C TRP A 154 -2.29 27.49 -5.00
N ARG A 155 -2.26 28.65 -4.36
CA ARG A 155 -3.09 28.94 -3.20
C ARG A 155 -4.58 28.80 -3.52
N ASP A 156 -5.03 29.46 -4.57
CA ASP A 156 -6.45 29.45 -4.97
C ASP A 156 -6.88 28.06 -5.42
N THR A 157 -5.98 27.33 -6.08
CA THR A 157 -6.22 25.93 -6.43
C THR A 157 -6.38 25.04 -5.19
N ILE A 158 -5.50 25.17 -4.19
CA ILE A 158 -5.56 24.37 -2.96
C ILE A 158 -6.88 24.64 -2.22
N LEU A 159 -7.25 25.92 -2.09
CA LEU A 159 -8.49 26.34 -1.42
C LEU A 159 -9.74 25.87 -2.18
N TYR A 160 -9.76 26.02 -3.51
CA TYR A 160 -10.88 25.55 -4.33
C TYR A 160 -11.02 24.02 -4.28
N SER A 161 -9.90 23.31 -4.34
CA SER A 161 -9.89 21.85 -4.36
C SER A 161 -10.18 21.24 -3.00
N GLU A 162 -10.12 22.03 -1.91
CA GLU A 162 -10.36 21.56 -0.54
C GLU A 162 -11.73 20.92 -0.41
N ASP A 163 -12.78 21.65 -0.79
CA ASP A 163 -14.16 21.18 -0.70
C ASP A 163 -14.37 19.93 -1.56
N VAL A 164 -13.80 19.91 -2.78
CA VAL A 164 -13.90 18.79 -3.71
C VAL A 164 -13.28 17.52 -3.12
N VAL A 165 -12.09 17.63 -2.51
CA VAL A 165 -11.42 16.49 -1.89
C VAL A 165 -12.15 16.04 -0.63
N LEU A 166 -12.64 16.95 0.21
CA LEU A 166 -13.41 16.63 1.42
C LEU A 166 -14.71 15.86 1.09
N GLU A 167 -15.47 16.35 0.11
CA GLU A 167 -16.70 15.70 -0.35
C GLU A 167 -16.41 14.31 -0.92
N SER A 168 -15.34 14.21 -1.72
CA SER A 168 -14.90 12.93 -2.30
C SER A 168 -14.50 11.92 -1.24
N LEU A 169 -13.94 12.36 -0.11
CA LEU A 169 -13.61 11.52 1.04
C LEU A 169 -14.82 11.23 1.94
N CYS A 170 -16.02 11.71 1.60
CA CYS A 170 -17.20 11.68 2.47
C CYS A 170 -16.93 12.24 3.88
N PHE A 171 -16.02 13.20 4.00
CA PHE A 171 -15.54 13.73 5.28
C PHE A 171 -14.96 12.66 6.24
N ASP A 172 -14.60 11.48 5.73
CA ASP A 172 -13.90 10.45 6.49
C ASP A 172 -12.40 10.77 6.54
N LEU A 173 -12.06 11.62 7.50
CA LEU A 173 -10.70 12.11 7.73
C LEU A 173 -9.96 11.32 8.80
N ASN A 174 -10.61 10.36 9.47
CA ASN A 174 -9.97 9.57 10.52
C ASN A 174 -9.19 8.41 9.89
N VAL A 175 -7.87 8.58 9.77
CA VAL A 175 -6.98 7.56 9.20
C VAL A 175 -6.19 6.90 10.33
N GLU A 176 -6.33 5.59 10.46
CA GLU A 176 -5.54 4.81 11.40
C GLU A 176 -4.07 4.75 10.95
N SER A 177 -3.15 5.13 11.83
CA SER A 177 -1.73 5.20 11.47
C SER A 177 -1.03 3.84 11.59
N PRO A 178 -0.53 3.25 10.48
CA PRO A 178 0.17 1.96 10.55
C PRO A 178 1.49 2.09 11.32
N TYR A 179 2.08 3.29 11.38
CA TYR A 179 3.28 3.58 12.18
C TYR A 179 3.04 3.43 13.67
N LYS A 180 1.90 3.94 14.16
CA LYS A 180 1.53 3.83 15.57
C LYS A 180 1.27 2.37 15.92
N THR A 181 0.45 1.69 15.11
CA THR A 181 0.12 0.27 15.29
C THR A 181 1.38 -0.61 15.27
N MET A 182 2.29 -0.39 14.33
CA MET A 182 3.56 -1.13 14.26
C MET A 182 4.42 -0.91 15.51
N TYR A 183 4.51 0.32 16.01
CA TYR A 183 5.31 0.63 17.19
C TYR A 183 4.71 0.01 18.47
N ASP A 184 3.38 -0.01 18.58
CA ASP A 184 2.69 -0.68 19.68
C ASP A 184 2.90 -2.21 19.62
N MET A 185 2.93 -2.81 18.43
CA MET A 185 3.33 -4.21 18.26
C MET A 185 4.77 -4.46 18.72
N MET A 186 5.72 -3.59 18.36
CA MET A 186 7.12 -3.73 18.79
C MET A 186 7.27 -3.67 20.32
N LYS A 187 6.56 -2.74 20.97
CA LYS A 187 6.53 -2.64 22.44
C LYS A 187 5.92 -3.88 23.08
N TYR A 188 4.86 -4.42 22.50
CA TYR A 188 4.25 -5.66 22.98
C TYR A 188 5.24 -6.83 22.92
N TYR A 189 6.08 -6.93 21.90
CA TYR A 189 7.10 -7.98 21.82
C TYR A 189 8.41 -7.64 22.54
N GLY A 190 8.60 -6.40 23.01
CA GLY A 190 9.83 -5.95 23.67
C GLY A 190 11.03 -5.80 22.72
N VAL A 191 10.75 -5.55 21.43
CA VAL A 191 11.77 -5.44 20.36
C VAL A 191 11.98 -4.00 19.88
N GLU A 192 11.37 -3.01 20.53
CA GLU A 192 11.41 -1.60 20.14
C GLU A 192 12.81 -1.00 20.18
N HIS A 193 13.70 -1.55 21.02
CA HIS A 193 15.08 -1.12 21.14
C HIS A 193 15.98 -1.65 20.03
N ASN A 194 15.56 -2.68 19.29
CA ASN A 194 16.33 -3.21 18.16
C ASN A 194 16.29 -2.21 16.99
N LYS A 195 17.37 -1.44 16.86
CA LYS A 195 17.49 -0.39 15.84
C LYS A 195 17.42 -0.93 14.41
N LYS A 196 17.99 -2.11 14.15
CA LYS A 196 17.99 -2.72 12.81
C LYS A 196 16.56 -3.08 12.41
N LEU A 197 15.86 -3.82 13.26
CA LEU A 197 14.46 -4.21 13.06
C LEU A 197 13.56 -2.98 12.87
N ARG A 198 13.66 -2.00 13.79
CA ARG A 198 12.85 -0.78 13.73
C ARG A 198 13.07 0.02 12.45
N ASN A 199 14.32 0.20 12.03
CA ASN A 199 14.63 0.93 10.81
C ASN A 199 14.13 0.20 9.56
N SER A 200 14.28 -1.13 9.50
CA SER A 200 13.79 -1.96 8.40
C SER A 200 12.25 -1.93 8.31
N ALA A 201 11.55 -2.09 9.43
CA ALA A 201 10.09 -2.00 9.47
C ALA A 201 9.58 -0.59 9.09
N TRP A 202 10.25 0.45 9.58
CA TRP A 202 9.92 1.84 9.22
C TRP A 202 10.11 2.10 7.72
N ALA A 203 11.20 1.60 7.14
CA ALA A 203 11.46 1.72 5.70
C ALA A 203 10.33 1.08 4.89
N PHE A 204 9.94 -0.16 5.25
CA PHE A 204 8.80 -0.83 4.62
C PHE A 204 7.51 0.00 4.69
N LEU A 205 7.19 0.61 5.83
CA LEU A 205 6.01 1.50 5.94
C LEU A 205 6.14 2.72 5.02
N ALA A 206 7.31 3.36 4.99
CA ALA A 206 7.54 4.51 4.12
C ALA A 206 7.35 4.15 2.64
N ASP A 207 7.84 3.00 2.21
CA ASP A 207 7.69 2.53 0.85
C ASP A 207 6.25 2.09 0.55
N SER A 208 5.55 1.49 1.52
CA SER A 208 4.12 1.13 1.38
C SER A 208 3.25 2.34 1.03
N ALA A 209 3.58 3.52 1.56
CA ALA A 209 2.84 4.74 1.26
C ALA A 209 2.97 5.17 -0.21
N LEU A 210 4.06 4.80 -0.91
CA LEU A 210 4.27 5.07 -2.34
C LEU A 210 3.41 4.18 -3.26
N THR A 211 2.70 3.21 -2.69
CA THR A 211 1.93 2.20 -3.41
C THR A 211 0.43 2.32 -3.11
N GLN A 212 -0.38 1.44 -3.69
CA GLN A 212 -1.83 1.36 -3.41
C GLN A 212 -2.15 0.45 -2.21
N MET A 213 -1.16 0.04 -1.40
CA MET A 213 -1.38 -0.85 -0.25
C MET A 213 -2.43 -0.35 0.73
N CYS A 214 -2.54 0.97 0.92
CA CYS A 214 -3.55 1.58 1.78
C CYS A 214 -4.99 1.45 1.27
N LEU A 215 -5.19 0.94 0.06
CA LEU A 215 -6.48 0.60 -0.54
C LEU A 215 -6.73 -0.92 -0.57
N LEU A 216 -5.74 -1.75 -0.22
CA LEU A 216 -5.82 -3.21 -0.31
C LEU A 216 -5.80 -3.90 1.05
N PHE A 217 -5.20 -3.25 2.05
CA PHE A 217 -5.00 -3.80 3.38
C PHE A 217 -5.33 -2.75 4.44
N ASP A 218 -5.91 -3.21 5.56
CA ASP A 218 -6.11 -2.35 6.72
C ASP A 218 -4.77 -1.91 7.36
N SER A 219 -4.82 -0.84 8.14
CA SER A 219 -3.64 -0.23 8.77
C SER A 219 -2.87 -1.23 9.65
N ARG A 220 -3.59 -2.14 10.32
CA ARG A 220 -3.01 -3.17 11.19
C ARG A 220 -2.27 -4.25 10.40
N THR A 221 -2.77 -4.64 9.24
CA THR A 221 -2.15 -5.60 8.33
C THR A 221 -0.91 -5.01 7.69
N ILE A 222 -0.95 -3.74 7.28
CA ILE A 222 0.24 -3.02 6.78
C ILE A 222 1.31 -2.93 7.89
N ALA A 223 0.90 -2.62 9.12
CA ALA A 223 1.79 -2.60 10.27
C ALA A 223 2.42 -3.97 10.55
N ALA A 224 1.62 -5.05 10.54
CA ALA A 224 2.10 -6.41 10.73
C ALA A 224 3.03 -6.85 9.59
N ALA A 225 2.73 -6.52 8.34
CA ALA A 225 3.60 -6.79 7.20
C ALA A 225 4.96 -6.07 7.33
N SER A 226 4.94 -4.82 7.81
CA SER A 226 6.19 -4.09 8.07
C SER A 226 7.02 -4.72 9.19
N LEU A 227 6.36 -5.20 10.25
CA LEU A 227 7.03 -5.91 11.34
C LEU A 227 7.61 -7.24 10.86
N TYR A 228 6.85 -8.01 10.07
CA TYR A 228 7.28 -9.26 9.46
C TYR A 228 8.49 -9.07 8.53
N CYS A 229 8.48 -8.00 7.72
CA CYS A 229 9.63 -7.62 6.91
C CYS A 229 10.84 -7.28 7.82
N GLY A 230 10.62 -6.44 8.83
CA GLY A 230 11.67 -5.98 9.74
C GLY A 230 12.34 -7.13 10.51
N THR A 231 11.56 -8.09 11.00
CA THR A 231 12.07 -9.27 11.72
C THR A 231 12.90 -10.16 10.83
N ARG A 232 12.48 -10.41 9.57
CA ARG A 232 13.25 -11.19 8.60
C ARG A 232 14.55 -10.51 8.20
N MET A 233 14.55 -9.20 7.95
CA MET A 233 15.77 -8.47 7.60
C MET A 233 16.74 -8.35 8.79
N ALA A 234 16.21 -8.31 10.01
CA ALA A 234 17.00 -8.23 11.23
C ALA A 234 17.43 -9.60 11.79
N ASP A 235 16.93 -10.70 11.24
CA ASP A 235 17.09 -12.07 11.74
C ASP A 235 16.65 -12.21 13.21
N VAL A 236 15.44 -11.72 13.50
CA VAL A 236 14.84 -11.71 14.84
C VAL A 236 13.60 -12.59 14.84
N ALA A 237 13.54 -13.57 15.73
CA ALA A 237 12.32 -14.29 16.04
C ALA A 237 11.49 -13.51 17.07
N LEU A 238 10.18 -13.45 16.87
CA LEU A 238 9.24 -12.94 17.87
C LEU A 238 8.73 -14.11 18.69
N ASP A 239 8.58 -13.90 19.99
CA ASP A 239 8.08 -14.94 20.90
C ASP A 239 6.65 -15.34 20.54
N GLU A 240 6.38 -16.64 20.59
CA GLU A 240 5.02 -17.18 20.53
C GLU A 240 4.40 -17.12 21.93
N ASP A 241 3.21 -16.54 22.04
CA ASP A 241 2.42 -16.64 23.27
C ASP A 241 1.33 -17.71 23.09
N ASP A 242 1.12 -18.55 24.10
CA ASP A 242 -0.05 -19.44 24.18
C ASP A 242 -0.17 -20.45 23.02
N ASN A 243 0.97 -20.95 22.50
CA ASN A 243 1.09 -21.80 21.32
C ASN A 243 0.44 -21.20 20.06
N LYS A 244 0.27 -19.87 20.01
CA LYS A 244 -0.21 -19.15 18.83
C LYS A 244 0.92 -18.34 18.24
N PRO A 245 1.02 -18.30 16.90
CA PRO A 245 1.99 -17.44 16.25
C PRO A 245 1.66 -15.96 16.49
N TRP A 246 2.69 -15.12 16.46
CA TRP A 246 2.60 -13.70 16.80
C TRP A 246 1.57 -12.90 15.97
N TRP A 247 1.31 -13.29 14.72
CA TRP A 247 0.33 -12.59 13.87
C TRP A 247 -1.12 -12.83 14.32
N GLU A 248 -1.44 -14.01 14.84
CA GLU A 248 -2.78 -14.31 15.38
C GLU A 248 -3.07 -13.51 16.66
N ILE A 249 -2.06 -13.34 17.51
CA ILE A 249 -2.15 -12.51 18.72
C ILE A 249 -2.44 -11.04 18.35
N GLN A 250 -1.96 -10.60 17.19
CA GLN A 250 -2.22 -9.28 16.65
C GLN A 250 -3.54 -9.18 15.87
N HIS A 251 -4.32 -10.26 15.77
CA HIS A 251 -5.56 -10.34 14.99
C HIS A 251 -5.36 -10.11 13.48
N VAL A 252 -4.24 -10.59 12.92
CA VAL A 252 -3.92 -10.48 11.49
C VAL A 252 -3.70 -11.86 10.90
N LYS A 253 -4.21 -12.08 9.67
CA LYS A 253 -4.02 -13.33 8.95
C LYS A 253 -2.65 -13.36 8.28
N LEU A 254 -1.92 -14.48 8.41
CA LEU A 254 -0.62 -14.67 7.76
C LEU A 254 -0.68 -14.50 6.25
N ARG A 255 -1.78 -14.95 5.62
CA ARG A 255 -2.01 -14.79 4.19
C ARG A 255 -1.94 -13.33 3.75
N ASP A 256 -2.60 -12.45 4.49
CA ASP A 256 -2.69 -11.03 4.12
C ASP A 256 -1.34 -10.33 4.35
N ILE A 257 -0.59 -10.73 5.38
CA ILE A 257 0.81 -10.31 5.59
C ILE A 257 1.70 -10.72 4.40
N ARG A 258 1.62 -11.99 3.97
CA ARG A 258 2.42 -12.50 2.85
C ARG A 258 2.06 -11.79 1.54
N ARG A 259 0.76 -11.60 1.27
CA ARG A 259 0.28 -10.86 0.09
C ARG A 259 0.81 -9.42 0.08
N ALA A 260 0.77 -8.73 1.22
CA ALA A 260 1.32 -7.39 1.37
C ALA A 260 2.84 -7.33 1.10
N CYS A 261 3.61 -8.30 1.62
CA CYS A 261 5.04 -8.39 1.35
C CYS A 261 5.38 -8.77 -0.10
N ASN A 262 4.62 -9.69 -0.70
CA ASN A 262 4.78 -10.09 -2.10
C ASN A 262 4.50 -8.93 -3.05
N LEU A 263 3.43 -8.16 -2.80
CA LEU A 263 3.10 -6.96 -3.57
C LEU A 263 4.25 -5.95 -3.54
N MET A 264 4.82 -5.73 -2.36
CA MET A 264 5.98 -4.85 -2.22
C MET A 264 7.19 -5.39 -3.00
N ALA A 265 7.48 -6.68 -2.92
CA ALA A 265 8.59 -7.30 -3.66
C ALA A 265 8.42 -7.14 -5.18
N ASP A 266 7.22 -7.41 -5.71
CA ASP A 266 6.92 -7.31 -7.14
C ASP A 266 7.11 -5.88 -7.68
N ILE A 267 6.76 -4.85 -6.92
CA ILE A 267 6.94 -3.44 -7.32
C ILE A 267 8.42 -3.09 -7.51
N TYR A 268 9.29 -3.63 -6.64
CA TYR A 268 10.74 -3.42 -6.73
C TYR A 268 11.42 -4.32 -7.78
N GLU A 269 10.85 -5.48 -8.13
CA GLU A 269 11.36 -6.28 -9.25
C GLU A 269 11.04 -5.62 -10.61
N ARG A 270 9.85 -5.00 -10.73
CA ARG A 270 9.40 -4.34 -11.96
C ARG A 270 9.99 -2.95 -12.16
N THR A 271 10.56 -2.35 -11.13
CA THR A 271 11.27 -1.08 -11.20
C THR A 271 12.77 -1.37 -11.19
N PRO A 272 13.43 -1.57 -12.34
CA PRO A 272 14.88 -1.69 -12.35
C PRO A 272 15.45 -0.37 -11.82
N ASP A 273 16.07 -0.40 -10.64
CA ASP A 273 16.78 0.76 -10.13
C ASP A 273 17.88 1.17 -11.13
N LYS A 274 18.12 2.49 -11.21
CA LYS A 274 19.30 3.03 -11.91
C LYS A 274 20.60 2.74 -11.16
N ASP A 275 20.49 2.20 -9.94
CA ASP A 275 21.59 1.79 -9.08
C ASP A 275 21.51 0.26 -8.89
N GLU A 276 22.62 -0.45 -8.98
CA GLU A 276 22.74 -1.92 -8.90
C GLU A 276 22.44 -2.49 -7.49
N GLU A 277 21.45 -1.96 -6.77
CA GLU A 277 21.04 -2.50 -5.48
C GLU A 277 20.08 -3.68 -5.67
N THR A 278 20.49 -4.84 -5.17
CA THR A 278 19.65 -6.05 -5.12
C THR A 278 18.33 -5.72 -4.43
N ASN A 279 17.19 -6.08 -5.02
CA ASN A 279 15.86 -5.82 -4.47
C ASN A 279 15.80 -6.22 -2.99
N LYS A 280 15.73 -5.22 -2.10
CA LYS A 280 15.74 -5.37 -0.64
C LYS A 280 14.61 -6.26 -0.10
N TYR A 281 13.57 -6.51 -0.90
CA TYR A 281 12.41 -7.32 -0.55
C TYR A 281 12.34 -8.66 -1.27
N SER A 282 13.29 -8.98 -2.16
CA SER A 282 13.35 -10.26 -2.88
C SER A 282 13.29 -11.48 -1.93
N GLY A 283 13.96 -11.40 -0.79
CA GLY A 283 13.96 -12.45 0.24
C GLY A 283 12.65 -12.59 1.04
N LEU A 284 11.67 -11.70 0.84
CA LEU A 284 10.35 -11.78 1.47
C LEU A 284 9.34 -12.57 0.64
N ARG A 285 9.63 -12.81 -0.64
CA ARG A 285 8.73 -13.51 -1.55
C ARG A 285 8.43 -14.90 -1.00
N THR A 286 7.15 -15.18 -0.80
CA THR A 286 6.67 -16.51 -0.46
C THR A 286 5.81 -17.03 -1.60
N PRO A 287 5.90 -18.31 -1.98
CA PRO A 287 5.02 -18.89 -2.98
C PRO A 287 3.56 -18.61 -2.61
N ASP A 288 2.77 -18.21 -3.60
CA ASP A 288 1.33 -18.09 -3.44
C ASP A 288 0.80 -19.52 -3.40
N ASP A 289 0.72 -20.11 -2.20
CA ASP A 289 0.09 -21.41 -2.00
C ASP A 289 -1.33 -21.31 -2.57
N GLY A 290 -1.58 -22.03 -3.66
CA GLY A 290 -2.74 -21.85 -4.54
C GLY A 290 -4.03 -21.58 -3.79
N LEU A 291 -4.72 -20.51 -4.21
CA LEU A 291 -6.03 -20.04 -3.74
C LEU A 291 -7.00 -21.20 -3.43
N ASP A 292 -7.03 -21.68 -2.19
CA ASP A 292 -8.12 -22.53 -1.71
C ASP A 292 -9.23 -21.62 -1.17
N PHE A 293 -10.28 -21.46 -1.97
CA PHE A 293 -11.55 -20.81 -1.62
C PHE A 293 -12.36 -21.71 -0.64
N GLY A 294 -11.70 -22.21 0.40
CA GLY A 294 -12.07 -23.46 1.07
C GLY A 294 -12.48 -23.38 2.53
N ASP A 295 -12.63 -22.21 3.16
CA ASP A 295 -13.19 -22.14 4.53
C ASP A 295 -14.72 -21.93 4.49
N THR A 296 -15.42 -22.88 3.89
CA THR A 296 -16.81 -23.19 4.27
C THR A 296 -16.81 -24.48 5.09
N PRO A 297 -17.51 -24.55 6.24
CA PRO A 297 -17.44 -25.72 7.11
C PRO A 297 -18.03 -26.93 6.41
N ARG A 298 -17.19 -27.92 6.05
CA ARG A 298 -17.66 -29.22 5.56
C ARG A 298 -18.40 -29.94 6.67
N SER A 299 -19.72 -29.87 6.62
CA SER A 299 -20.61 -30.88 7.19
C SER A 299 -21.25 -31.67 6.06
N MET A 300 -21.25 -32.99 6.26
CA MET A 300 -22.01 -34.03 5.55
C MET A 300 -21.53 -34.53 4.17
N GLU A 301 -21.34 -35.86 4.19
CA GLU A 301 -21.63 -36.84 3.13
C GLU A 301 -20.67 -36.85 1.92
N GLY A 302 -19.94 -37.91 1.60
CA GLY A 302 -20.22 -39.33 1.82
C GLY A 302 -20.69 -39.99 0.53
N VAL A 303 -19.85 -40.08 -0.50
CA VAL A 303 -19.99 -41.08 -1.57
C VAL A 303 -18.59 -41.49 -2.06
N GLN A 304 -18.23 -42.74 -1.75
CA GLN A 304 -17.15 -43.48 -2.40
C GLN A 304 -17.55 -43.78 -3.85
N MET A 305 -16.61 -43.70 -4.79
CA MET A 305 -16.54 -44.71 -5.85
C MET A 305 -15.09 -44.93 -6.30
N THR A 306 -14.74 -46.20 -6.27
CA THR A 306 -13.49 -46.86 -6.62
C THR A 306 -13.17 -46.77 -8.12
N GLY A 307 -11.87 -46.76 -8.44
CA GLY A 307 -11.36 -46.83 -9.81
C GLY A 307 -11.19 -48.25 -10.37
N GLN A 308 -10.75 -48.26 -11.63
CA GLN A 308 -10.18 -49.35 -12.45
C GLN A 308 -11.18 -50.39 -12.99
N ASP A 309 -11.11 -50.88 -14.24
CA ASP A 309 -10.04 -50.84 -15.24
C ASP A 309 -10.52 -51.26 -16.66
N SER A 310 -9.64 -51.05 -17.64
CA SER A 310 -9.30 -51.95 -18.77
C SER A 310 -9.84 -51.78 -20.21
N SER A 311 -8.86 -51.47 -21.08
CA SER A 311 -8.45 -52.15 -22.33
C SER A 311 -8.94 -51.74 -23.74
N GLN A 312 -7.93 -51.31 -24.53
CA GLN A 312 -7.53 -51.70 -25.90
C GLN A 312 -8.40 -51.32 -27.12
N ASN A 313 -7.86 -50.47 -28.01
CA ASN A 313 -7.17 -50.90 -29.26
C ASN A 313 -6.75 -49.70 -30.15
N GLN A 314 -5.56 -49.81 -30.73
CA GLN A 314 -5.04 -49.03 -31.87
C GLN A 314 -5.08 -49.94 -33.14
N PRO A 315 -4.62 -49.55 -34.35
CA PRO A 315 -4.17 -48.25 -34.88
C PRO A 315 -4.68 -47.95 -36.32
N THR A 316 -4.30 -46.81 -36.93
CA THR A 316 -3.87 -46.75 -38.36
C THR A 316 -3.22 -45.41 -38.73
N ASN A 317 -2.14 -45.53 -39.53
CA ASN A 317 -1.28 -44.52 -40.16
C ASN A 317 -1.96 -43.69 -41.26
N GLY A 318 -1.38 -42.51 -41.57
CA GLY A 318 -1.56 -41.81 -42.84
C GLY A 318 -0.66 -40.58 -42.97
N ASN A 319 0.40 -40.70 -43.77
CA ASN A 319 1.43 -39.71 -44.10
C ASN A 319 1.05 -38.92 -45.38
N ALA A 320 1.35 -37.62 -45.46
CA ALA A 320 1.67 -36.86 -46.70
C ALA A 320 2.10 -35.41 -46.29
N THR A 321 3.36 -34.94 -46.41
CA THR A 321 4.01 -34.30 -47.59
C THR A 321 3.07 -33.38 -48.39
N GLU A 322 3.35 -32.12 -48.75
CA GLU A 322 4.57 -31.49 -49.28
C GLU A 322 4.28 -29.97 -49.51
N ARG A 323 5.33 -29.13 -49.51
CA ARG A 323 5.53 -27.85 -50.29
C ARG A 323 4.55 -26.68 -50.06
N GLY A 324 4.96 -25.41 -50.09
CA GLY A 324 6.20 -24.79 -50.56
C GLY A 324 6.16 -23.27 -50.32
N SER A 325 7.22 -22.64 -50.81
CA SER A 325 7.84 -21.36 -50.47
C SER A 325 7.18 -20.10 -51.07
N GLU A 326 7.86 -18.95 -50.86
CA GLU A 326 7.79 -17.62 -51.50
C GLU A 326 6.96 -16.58 -50.71
N GLU A 327 7.59 -15.65 -49.97
CA GLU A 327 8.32 -14.42 -50.40
C GLU A 327 7.48 -13.44 -51.23
N GLY A 328 7.46 -12.16 -50.81
CA GLY A 328 6.91 -11.06 -51.62
C GLY A 328 6.39 -9.85 -50.84
N GLU A 329 7.29 -9.04 -50.29
CA GLU A 329 7.41 -7.59 -50.52
C GLU A 329 6.17 -6.76 -50.97
N LEU A 330 5.84 -5.69 -50.23
CA LEU A 330 5.88 -4.26 -50.63
C LEU A 330 4.82 -3.35 -49.99
N ASP A 331 5.27 -2.12 -49.76
CA ASP A 331 4.62 -0.95 -49.19
C ASP A 331 3.27 -0.54 -49.80
N GLY A 332 2.50 0.17 -48.98
CA GLY A 332 1.37 1.03 -49.33
C GLY A 332 1.07 2.00 -48.21
#